data_AF-A0A5J4KLB8-F1
#
_entry.id   AF-A0A5J4KLB8-F1
#
_cell.length_a   1.000
_cell.length_b   1.000
_cell.length_c   1.000
_cell.angle_alpha   90.00
_cell.angle_beta   90.00
_cell.angle_gamma   90.00
#
_symmetry.space_group_name_H-M   'P 1'
#
loop_
_entity.id
_entity.type
_entity.pdbx_description
1 polymer ?
#
loop_
_entity_poly.entity_id
_entity_poly.type
_entity_poly.pdbx_seq_one_letter_code
_entity_poly.pdbx_strand_id
1 'polypeptide(L)'
;MSIASYLPAYTDVFVGRRDDYAIQLPNGSYRRAGRPLTNANLLNHLLGRQTYGTYVMDDDGQCRFAVFDADTEDGIDRILSIHDRLAAQGIVSYVERSRRGGHLWIFFIRPVPASWVRAWLLPIVQPIWNSIRSKTKGWAMAR
;
A
#
# COMPACT_ATOMS: atom_id res chain seq x y z
N MET A 1 -8.32 19.08 -15.34
CA MET A 1 -7.16 19.36 -14.45
C MET A 1 -5.97 18.54 -14.93
N SER A 2 -4.76 19.10 -14.89
CA SER A 2 -3.54 18.35 -15.25
C SER A 2 -3.17 17.37 -14.14
N ILE A 3 -2.62 16.19 -14.47
CA ILE A 3 -2.17 15.22 -13.46
C ILE A 3 -1.14 15.83 -12.48
N ALA A 4 -0.39 16.84 -12.93
CA ALA A 4 0.56 17.56 -12.13
C ALA A 4 -0.07 18.27 -10.91
N SER A 5 -1.36 18.63 -10.95
CA SER A 5 -2.04 19.27 -9.82
C SER A 5 -2.21 18.33 -8.62
N TYR A 6 -2.10 17.01 -8.81
CA TYR A 6 -2.20 16.03 -7.74
C TYR A 6 -0.86 15.77 -7.03
N LEU A 7 0.26 16.31 -7.53
CA LEU A 7 1.58 16.05 -6.96
C LEU A 7 1.67 16.34 -5.44
N PRO A 8 1.13 17.45 -4.91
CA PRO A 8 1.16 17.70 -3.47
C PRO A 8 0.39 16.65 -2.66
N ALA A 9 -0.83 16.31 -3.09
CA ALA A 9 -1.66 15.32 -2.41
C ALA A 9 -1.07 13.91 -2.49
N TYR A 10 -0.53 13.53 -3.66
CA TYR A 10 0.16 12.25 -3.83
C TYR A 10 1.39 12.17 -2.92
N THR A 11 2.18 13.24 -2.86
CA THR A 11 3.37 13.28 -2.01
C THR A 11 3.01 13.21 -0.53
N ASP A 12 1.96 13.89 -0.09
CA ASP A 12 1.56 13.88 1.31
C ASP A 12 1.06 12.50 1.75
N VAL A 13 0.32 11.79 0.89
CA VAL A 13 -0.32 10.51 1.24
C VAL A 13 0.58 9.31 0.97
N PHE A 14 1.26 9.25 -0.18
CA PHE A 14 1.90 8.03 -0.66
C PHE A 14 3.42 7.99 -0.48
N VAL A 15 4.04 9.06 0.03
CA VAL A 15 5.50 9.14 0.21
C VAL A 15 5.84 9.22 1.68
N GLY A 16 6.19 8.09 2.29
CA GLY A 16 6.72 8.04 3.66
C GLY A 16 8.16 8.55 3.72
N ARG A 17 9.06 7.97 2.92
CA ARG A 17 10.48 8.38 2.86
C ARG A 17 10.80 9.23 1.65
N ARG A 18 11.73 10.17 1.84
CA ARG A 18 12.29 11.02 0.77
C ARG A 18 13.76 10.78 0.51
N ASP A 19 14.46 10.05 1.36
CA ASP A 19 15.89 9.78 1.23
C ASP A 19 16.18 8.61 0.28
N ASP A 20 15.19 7.76 0.00
CA ASP A 20 15.28 6.65 -0.96
C ASP A 20 13.92 6.25 -1.56
N TYR A 21 13.96 5.49 -2.65
CA TYR A 21 12.80 4.94 -3.36
C TYR A 21 13.19 3.74 -4.22
N ALA A 22 12.22 2.97 -4.69
CA ALA A 22 12.44 1.87 -5.64
C ALA A 22 12.22 2.33 -7.09
N ILE A 23 13.02 1.82 -8.02
CA ILE A 23 12.88 2.05 -9.46
C ILE A 23 12.53 0.72 -10.12
N GLN A 24 11.46 0.70 -10.91
CA GLN A 24 11.13 -0.46 -11.74
C GLN A 24 12.06 -0.52 -12.96
N LEU A 25 12.64 -1.69 -13.20
CA LEU A 25 13.48 -1.99 -14.35
C LEU A 25 12.63 -2.52 -15.52
N PRO A 26 13.15 -2.49 -16.77
CA PRO A 26 12.41 -2.97 -17.95
C PRO A 26 11.94 -4.43 -17.85
N ASN A 27 12.63 -5.27 -17.08
CA ASN A 27 12.24 -6.66 -16.82
C ASN A 27 11.14 -6.80 -15.73
N GLY A 28 10.59 -5.70 -15.23
CA GLY A 28 9.56 -5.67 -14.20
C GLY A 28 10.07 -5.77 -12.76
N SER A 29 11.36 -6.08 -12.55
CA SER A 29 11.95 -6.12 -11.20
C SER A 29 12.17 -4.71 -10.64
N TYR A 30 12.40 -4.61 -9.33
CA TYR A 30 12.66 -3.35 -8.66
C TYR A 30 14.05 -3.32 -8.03
N ARG A 31 14.69 -2.15 -8.03
CA ARG A 31 15.93 -1.90 -7.27
C ARG A 31 15.81 -0.61 -6.47
N ARG A 32 16.54 -0.52 -5.35
CA ARG A 32 16.70 0.73 -4.61
C ARG A 32 17.43 1.78 -5.46
N ALA A 33 17.02 3.03 -5.34
CA ALA A 33 17.65 4.15 -6.02
C ALA A 33 18.94 4.59 -5.31
N GLY A 34 18.97 4.48 -3.97
CA GLY A 34 20.09 4.90 -3.12
C GLY A 34 20.31 6.41 -3.13
N ARG A 35 19.26 7.19 -3.39
CA ARG A 35 19.31 8.66 -3.49
C ARG A 35 17.95 9.29 -3.21
N PRO A 36 17.90 10.59 -2.87
CA PRO A 36 16.65 11.25 -2.55
C PRO A 36 15.61 11.21 -3.69
N LEU A 37 14.35 11.01 -3.31
CA LEU A 37 13.19 11.09 -4.18
C LEU A 37 12.82 12.55 -4.44
N THR A 38 12.80 12.96 -5.70
CA THR A 38 12.51 14.34 -6.09
C THR A 38 11.09 14.51 -6.64
N ASN A 39 10.57 15.75 -6.62
CA ASN A 39 9.32 16.10 -7.28
C ASN A 39 9.33 15.77 -8.78
N ALA A 40 10.48 15.87 -9.45
CA ALA A 40 10.61 15.48 -10.85
C ALA A 40 10.44 13.97 -11.04
N ASN A 41 10.93 13.14 -10.11
CA ASN A 41 10.66 11.71 -10.11
C ASN A 41 9.16 11.45 -9.95
N LEU A 42 8.54 12.02 -8.91
CA LEU A 42 7.12 11.83 -8.66
C LEU A 42 6.25 12.27 -9.85
N LEU A 43 6.58 13.40 -10.48
CA LEU A 43 5.88 13.86 -11.68
C LEU A 43 6.06 12.88 -12.86
N ASN A 44 7.26 12.36 -13.08
CA ASN A 44 7.49 11.35 -14.11
C ASN A 44 6.71 10.05 -13.84
N HIS A 45 6.54 9.68 -12.57
CA HIS A 45 5.70 8.54 -12.18
C HIS A 45 4.23 8.78 -12.48
N LEU A 46 3.70 9.92 -12.06
CA LEU A 46 2.30 10.29 -12.33
C LEU A 46 2.00 10.42 -13.82
N LEU A 47 2.99 10.80 -14.63
CA LEU A 47 2.89 10.86 -16.09
C LEU A 47 3.07 9.49 -16.78
N GLY A 48 3.31 8.41 -16.02
CA GLY A 48 3.53 7.07 -16.57
C GLY A 48 4.85 6.89 -17.32
N ARG A 49 5.81 7.82 -17.18
CA ARG A 49 7.10 7.77 -17.88
C ARG A 49 8.08 6.79 -17.24
N GLN A 50 7.95 6.58 -15.93
CA GLN A 50 8.78 5.66 -15.16
C GLN A 50 8.04 5.25 -13.89
N THR A 51 8.00 3.96 -13.58
CA THR A 51 7.41 3.48 -12.32
C THR A 51 8.44 3.61 -11.19
N TYR A 52 8.02 4.27 -10.10
CA TYR A 52 8.76 4.36 -8.84
C TYR A 52 7.92 3.74 -7.73
N GLY A 53 8.55 2.95 -6.86
CA GLY A 53 7.95 2.49 -5.61
C GLY A 53 8.36 3.40 -4.46
N THR A 54 7.39 3.82 -3.66
CA THR A 54 7.62 4.61 -2.45
C THR A 54 7.64 3.70 -1.22
N TYR A 55 8.16 4.21 -0.11
CA TYR A 55 8.04 3.54 1.19
C TYR A 55 6.81 4.07 1.92
N VAL A 56 6.06 3.17 2.55
CA VAL A 56 4.81 3.48 3.28
C VAL A 56 5.10 4.24 4.58
N MET A 57 6.11 3.78 5.32
CA MET A 57 6.52 4.40 6.58
C MET A 57 7.52 5.53 6.32
N ASP A 58 7.45 6.57 7.13
CA ASP A 58 8.50 7.60 7.23
C ASP A 58 9.62 7.19 8.20
N ASP A 59 10.59 8.09 8.38
CA ASP A 59 11.78 7.84 9.24
C ASP A 59 11.42 7.75 10.74
N ASP A 60 10.26 8.27 11.13
CA ASP A 60 9.71 8.19 12.50
C ASP A 60 8.79 6.97 12.69
N GLY A 61 8.68 6.09 11.68
CA GLY A 61 7.84 4.91 11.71
C GLY A 61 6.33 5.20 11.66
N GLN A 62 5.94 6.38 11.18
CA GLN A 62 4.54 6.75 10.94
C GLN A 62 4.12 6.39 9.51
N CYS A 63 2.82 6.21 9.28
CA CYS A 63 2.26 6.06 7.95
C CYS A 63 0.96 6.87 7.79
N ARG A 64 0.60 7.18 6.53
CA ARG A 64 -0.67 7.82 6.15
C ARG A 64 -1.73 6.84 5.62
N PHE A 65 -1.32 5.60 5.36
CA PHE A 65 -2.23 4.56 4.92
C PHE A 65 -1.73 3.17 5.35
N ALA A 66 -2.64 2.21 5.29
CA ALA A 66 -2.36 0.79 5.30
C ALA A 66 -2.86 0.16 4.00
N VAL A 67 -2.15 -0.86 3.55
CA VAL A 67 -2.53 -1.65 2.39
C VAL A 67 -2.46 -3.14 2.71
N PHE A 68 -3.52 -3.87 2.36
CA PHE A 68 -3.45 -5.32 2.22
C PHE A 68 -3.26 -5.65 0.75
N ASP A 69 -2.24 -6.45 0.48
CA ASP A 69 -1.93 -6.94 -0.85
C ASP A 69 -2.20 -8.45 -0.89
N ALA A 70 -3.21 -8.84 -1.67
CA ALA A 70 -3.61 -10.23 -1.85
C ALA A 70 -3.36 -10.64 -3.30
N ASP A 71 -2.08 -10.89 -3.62
CA ASP A 71 -1.60 -11.23 -4.95
C ASP A 71 -1.79 -12.74 -5.30
N THR A 72 -3.01 -13.25 -5.04
CA THR A 72 -3.44 -14.63 -5.37
C THR A 72 -4.70 -14.66 -6.23
N GLU A 73 -4.97 -15.79 -6.88
CA GLU A 73 -6.15 -15.95 -7.76
C GLU A 73 -7.48 -15.72 -7.02
N ASP A 74 -7.56 -16.15 -5.76
CA ASP A 74 -8.66 -15.90 -4.83
C ASP A 74 -8.48 -14.62 -3.99
N GLY A 75 -7.47 -13.79 -4.33
CA GLY A 75 -7.07 -12.64 -3.54
C GLY A 75 -8.16 -11.58 -3.45
N ILE A 76 -8.93 -11.38 -4.52
CA ILE A 76 -10.01 -10.39 -4.55
C ILE A 76 -11.14 -10.74 -3.57
N ASP A 77 -11.52 -12.02 -3.47
CA ASP A 77 -12.58 -12.47 -2.55
C ASP A 77 -12.15 -12.26 -1.08
N ARG A 78 -10.85 -12.45 -0.79
CA ARG A 78 -10.28 -12.16 0.53
C ARG A 78 -10.31 -10.66 0.83
N ILE A 79 -9.94 -9.82 -0.14
CA ILE A 79 -9.99 -8.36 0.00
C ILE A 79 -11.43 -7.91 0.26
N LEU A 80 -12.43 -8.42 -0.47
CA LEU A 80 -13.84 -8.11 -0.24
C LEU A 80 -14.31 -8.56 1.15
N SER A 81 -13.91 -9.74 1.60
CA SER A 81 -14.23 -10.22 2.95
C SER A 81 -13.64 -9.32 4.05
N ILE A 82 -12.43 -8.79 3.84
CA ILE A 82 -11.81 -7.82 4.76
C ILE A 82 -12.57 -6.49 4.71
N HIS A 83 -12.92 -6.02 3.51
CA HIS A 83 -13.69 -4.81 3.29
C HIS A 83 -15.02 -4.84 4.05
N ASP A 84 -15.80 -5.91 3.92
CA ASP A 84 -17.11 -6.05 4.58
C ASP A 84 -16.98 -6.05 6.11
N ARG A 85 -15.93 -6.67 6.66
CA ARG A 85 -15.68 -6.67 8.10
C ARG A 85 -15.24 -5.31 8.63
N LEU A 86 -14.46 -4.55 7.86
CA LEU A 86 -14.11 -3.17 8.18
C LEU A 86 -15.36 -2.28 8.14
N ALA A 87 -16.19 -2.44 7.09
CA ALA A 87 -17.44 -1.70 6.94
C ALA A 87 -18.43 -1.98 8.08
N ALA A 88 -18.53 -3.23 8.54
CA ALA A 88 -19.35 -3.61 9.70
C ALA A 88 -18.90 -2.94 11.02
N GLN A 89 -17.66 -2.45 11.09
CA GLN A 89 -17.12 -1.68 12.21
C GLN A 89 -17.12 -0.17 11.95
N GLY A 90 -17.71 0.29 10.84
CA GLY A 90 -17.72 1.70 10.44
C GLY A 90 -16.37 2.21 9.90
N ILE A 91 -15.45 1.31 9.54
CA ILE A 91 -14.14 1.68 9.02
C ILE A 91 -14.20 1.76 7.49
N VAL A 92 -13.88 2.92 6.95
CA VAL A 92 -13.83 3.13 5.49
C VAL A 92 -12.56 2.51 4.90
N SER A 93 -12.72 1.78 3.81
CA SER A 93 -11.62 1.22 3.03
C SER A 93 -11.96 1.21 1.53
N TYR A 94 -10.92 1.14 0.70
CA TYR A 94 -11.05 1.20 -0.77
C TYR A 94 -10.42 -0.03 -1.40
N VAL A 95 -11.12 -0.63 -2.36
CA VAL A 95 -10.65 -1.83 -3.07
C VAL A 95 -10.14 -1.46 -4.44
N GLU A 96 -8.95 -1.95 -4.78
CA GLU A 96 -8.32 -1.82 -6.10
C GLU A 96 -8.07 -3.23 -6.66
N ARG A 97 -8.51 -3.48 -7.91
CA ARG A 97 -8.22 -4.76 -8.57
C ARG A 97 -6.81 -4.74 -9.15
N SER A 98 -6.01 -5.75 -8.81
CA SER A 98 -4.68 -5.97 -9.38
C SER A 98 -4.73 -7.01 -10.51
N ARG A 99 -3.59 -7.25 -11.16
CA ARG A 99 -3.47 -8.31 -12.19
C ARG A 99 -3.74 -9.71 -11.63
N ARG A 100 -3.44 -9.97 -10.35
CA ARG A 100 -3.57 -11.27 -9.71
C ARG A 100 -4.19 -11.13 -8.32
N GLY A 101 -5.38 -10.55 -8.25
CA GLY A 101 -6.11 -10.34 -6.99
C GLY A 101 -6.46 -8.88 -6.80
N GLY A 102 -6.03 -8.30 -5.68
CA GLY A 102 -6.31 -6.89 -5.40
C GLY A 102 -5.65 -6.34 -4.15
N HIS A 103 -5.80 -5.04 -3.99
CA HIS A 103 -5.37 -4.29 -2.83
C HIS A 103 -6.57 -3.74 -2.06
N LEU A 104 -6.46 -3.69 -0.74
CA LEU A 104 -7.37 -2.93 0.12
C LEU A 104 -6.61 -1.82 0.81
N TRP A 105 -7.08 -0.59 0.64
CA TRP A 105 -6.47 0.63 1.15
C TRP A 105 -7.28 1.21 2.30
N ILE A 106 -6.60 1.65 3.35
CA ILE A 106 -7.16 2.41 4.47
C ILE A 106 -6.33 3.67 4.62
N PHE A 107 -6.95 4.85 4.64
CA PHE A 107 -6.25 6.13 4.74
C PHE A 107 -6.49 6.79 6.11
N PHE A 108 -5.48 7.49 6.61
CA PHE A 108 -5.52 8.18 7.89
C PHE A 108 -5.43 9.69 7.67
N ILE A 109 -6.26 10.44 8.40
CA ILE A 109 -6.30 11.91 8.33
C ILE A 109 -4.95 12.52 8.80
N ARG A 110 -4.27 11.84 9.72
CA ARG A 110 -2.96 12.24 10.27
C ARG A 110 -2.00 11.05 10.22
N PRO A 111 -0.68 11.29 10.24
CA PRO A 111 0.28 10.20 10.37
C PRO A 111 0.01 9.44 11.67
N VAL A 112 0.11 8.12 11.61
CA VAL A 112 -0.11 7.23 12.75
C VAL A 112 1.04 6.23 12.84
N PRO A 113 1.42 5.77 14.05
CA PRO A 113 2.48 4.77 14.16
C PRO A 113 2.09 3.50 13.42
N ALA A 114 2.91 3.08 12.45
CA ALA A 114 2.61 1.90 11.63
C ALA A 114 2.51 0.63 12.49
N SER A 115 3.25 0.59 13.61
CA SER A 115 3.17 -0.47 14.61
C SER A 115 1.77 -0.58 15.23
N TRP A 116 1.10 0.54 15.51
CA TRP A 116 -0.25 0.57 16.07
C TRP A 116 -1.27 0.15 15.02
N VAL A 117 -1.14 0.66 13.79
CA VAL A 117 -1.99 0.27 12.66
C VAL A 117 -1.94 -1.24 12.44
N ARG A 118 -0.74 -1.82 12.42
CA ARG A 118 -0.55 -3.27 12.32
C ARG A 118 -1.20 -4.01 13.49
N ALA A 119 -0.97 -3.58 14.73
CA ALA A 119 -1.56 -4.22 15.91
C ALA A 119 -3.10 -4.17 15.89
N TRP A 120 -3.67 -3.06 15.43
CA TRP A 120 -5.11 -2.87 15.30
C TRP A 120 -5.73 -3.72 14.20
N LEU A 121 -5.11 -3.78 13.02
CA LEU A 121 -5.64 -4.47 11.85
C LEU A 121 -5.46 -6.00 11.92
N LEU A 122 -4.42 -6.49 12.60
CA LEU A 122 -4.11 -7.92 12.69
C LEU A 122 -5.31 -8.77 13.17
N PRO A 123 -5.98 -8.47 14.31
CA PRO A 123 -7.14 -9.23 14.76
C PRO A 123 -8.32 -9.19 13.78
N ILE A 124 -8.46 -8.10 13.02
CA ILE A 124 -9.53 -7.97 12.02
C ILE A 124 -9.28 -8.93 10.87
N VAL A 125 -8.05 -9.13 10.41
CA VAL A 125 -7.81 -10.01 9.25
C VAL A 125 -7.50 -11.46 9.61
N GLN A 126 -7.06 -11.72 10.85
CA GLN A 126 -6.59 -13.03 11.28
C GLN A 126 -7.59 -14.18 11.03
N PRO A 127 -8.92 -14.03 11.26
CA PRO A 127 -9.88 -15.10 11.00
C PRO A 127 -9.97 -15.48 9.52
N ILE A 128 -9.95 -14.49 8.62
CA ILE A 128 -9.96 -14.69 7.17
C ILE A 128 -8.65 -15.38 6.74
N TRP A 129 -7.53 -14.96 7.33
CA TRP A 129 -6.22 -15.56 7.10
C TRP A 129 -6.10 -17.01 7.59
N ASN A 130 -6.67 -17.30 8.76
CA ASN A 130 -6.60 -18.62 9.39
C ASN A 130 -7.50 -19.66 8.70
N SER A 131 -8.65 -19.23 8.18
CA SER A 131 -9.56 -20.10 7.41
C SER A 131 -8.90 -20.73 6.16
N ILE A 132 -7.74 -20.21 5.75
CA ILE A 132 -7.07 -20.55 4.48
C ILE A 132 -5.64 -21.10 4.70
N ARG A 133 -5.11 -21.04 5.94
CA ARG A 133 -3.77 -21.54 6.31
C ARG A 133 -3.56 -23.05 6.12
N SER A 134 -4.62 -23.81 5.80
CA SER A 134 -4.50 -25.20 5.35
C SER A 134 -3.97 -25.35 3.92
N LYS A 135 -3.76 -24.26 3.15
CA LYS A 135 -3.44 -24.36 1.72
C LYS A 135 -2.17 -23.69 1.18
N THR A 136 -1.51 -22.69 1.79
CA THR A 136 -0.19 -22.20 1.26
C THR A 136 0.59 -21.28 2.24
N LYS A 137 1.93 -21.36 2.19
CA LYS A 137 2.89 -20.61 3.02
C LYS A 137 3.20 -19.21 2.43
N GLY A 138 3.09 -18.18 3.28
CA GLY A 138 3.90 -16.95 3.23
C GLY A 138 3.23 -15.72 2.63
N TRP A 139 2.77 -14.76 3.44
CA TRP A 139 2.33 -13.43 2.96
C TRP A 139 2.55 -12.33 4.00
N ALA A 140 2.83 -11.11 3.50
CA ALA A 140 3.26 -9.93 4.25
C ALA A 140 2.10 -8.94 4.46
N MET A 141 1.89 -8.53 5.70
CA MET A 141 1.32 -7.20 5.96
C MET A 141 2.39 -6.20 5.54
N ALA A 142 2.05 -5.21 4.72
CA ALA A 142 2.99 -4.23 4.19
C ALA A 142 3.94 -3.77 5.31
N ARG A 143 5.22 -4.12 5.14
CA ARG A 143 6.31 -3.66 6.01
C ARG A 143 6.72 -2.27 5.59
#